data_AF-A0AAD9E944-F1
#
_entry.id   AF-A0AAD9E944-F1
#
_cell.length_a   1.000
_cell.length_b   1.000
_cell.length_c   1.000
_cell.angle_alpha   90.00
_cell.angle_beta   90.00
_cell.angle_gamma   90.00
#
_symmetry.space_group_name_H-M   'P 1'
#
loop_
_entity.id
_entity.type
_entity.pdbx_description
1 polymer ?
#
loop_
_entity_poly.entity_id
_entity_poly.type
_entity_poly.pdbx_seq_one_letter_code
_entity_poly.pdbx_strand_id
1 'polypeptide(L)'
;MEFYTPSSDNTWMIISTFRGMLSKNGAIALMTDIKTIGRDQVKLKAFSRYLIDTILKPMKLASMVNSVALASTPASPNPNAANSTTQPAGDTQPPARGQREILKDECLLRDGFRCAYSHCSDYESITKGLFVPPAGMPAGGTHLSHVLPLALGKFNKANQGEREAVTNVWYALYRYFPGLEREIGPDSLNQHQNLITFHTGVREDYYDHWLAFSPIEGKINKYEIKNLQGAPFAVNPRQGHREVMMLVSFDNRYPLPEPEFFRAHYEIAKILDATGL
;
A
#
# COMPACT_ATOMS: atom_id res chain seq x y z
N MET A 1 -9.08 -20.29 26.52
CA MET A 1 -8.14 -20.15 25.39
C MET A 1 -6.97 -21.05 25.69
N GLU A 2 -6.99 -22.29 25.22
CA GLU A 2 -5.95 -23.25 25.55
C GLU A 2 -5.84 -24.29 24.43
N PHE A 3 -4.60 -24.50 23.99
CA PHE A 3 -4.08 -25.55 23.10
C PHE A 3 -4.25 -25.38 21.57
N TYR A 4 -3.42 -24.50 21.00
CA TYR A 4 -2.72 -24.76 19.75
C TYR A 4 -1.35 -25.33 20.12
N THR A 5 -1.04 -26.57 19.74
CA THR A 5 0.33 -27.10 19.82
C THR A 5 1.14 -26.53 18.65
N PRO A 6 2.21 -25.76 18.89
CA PRO A 6 3.06 -25.25 17.82
C PRO A 6 3.76 -26.45 17.16
N SER A 7 3.27 -26.87 16.00
CA SER A 7 4.17 -27.42 15.00
C SER A 7 5.03 -26.25 14.48
N SER A 8 6.17 -26.52 13.86
CA SER A 8 7.14 -25.54 13.35
C SER A 8 6.63 -24.59 12.25
N ASP A 9 5.33 -24.32 12.21
CA ASP A 9 4.62 -23.51 11.24
C ASP A 9 4.14 -22.21 11.89
N ASN A 10 4.42 -21.10 11.22
CA ASN A 10 4.09 -19.74 11.64
C ASN A 10 2.59 -19.40 11.53
N THR A 11 1.72 -20.35 11.20
CA THR A 11 0.28 -20.16 10.98
C THR A 11 -0.41 -19.39 12.11
N TRP A 12 -0.21 -19.78 13.38
CA TRP A 12 -0.82 -19.06 14.51
C TRP A 12 -0.30 -17.63 14.61
N MET A 13 1.02 -17.43 14.45
CA MET A 13 1.64 -16.11 14.46
C MET A 13 1.02 -15.21 13.38
N ILE A 14 0.95 -15.69 12.13
CA ILE A 14 0.36 -14.94 11.01
C ILE A 14 -1.09 -14.55 11.32
N ILE A 15 -1.94 -15.52 11.65
CA ILE A 15 -3.37 -15.26 11.87
C ILE A 15 -3.61 -14.32 13.06
N SER A 16 -2.86 -14.51 14.16
CA SER A 16 -2.97 -13.64 15.34
C SER A 16 -2.45 -12.23 15.08
N THR A 17 -1.37 -12.08 14.31
CA THR A 17 -0.85 -10.78 13.88
C THR A 17 -1.87 -10.05 12.99
N PHE A 18 -2.42 -10.70 11.96
CA PHE A 18 -3.49 -10.11 11.15
C PHE A 18 -4.66 -9.64 12.03
N ARG A 19 -5.15 -10.50 12.94
CA ARG A 19 -6.24 -10.14 13.83
C ARG A 19 -5.93 -8.90 14.69
N GLY A 20 -4.70 -8.77 15.18
CA GLY A 20 -4.29 -7.66 16.04
C GLY A 20 -4.04 -6.35 15.30
N MET A 21 -3.77 -6.41 14.00
CA MET A 21 -3.34 -5.25 13.20
C MET A 21 -4.41 -4.71 12.25
N LEU A 22 -5.38 -5.53 11.84
CA LEU A 22 -6.48 -5.07 11.00
C LEU A 22 -7.41 -4.11 11.73
N SER A 23 -8.02 -3.20 10.97
CA SER A 23 -9.19 -2.44 11.41
C SER A 23 -10.31 -3.33 11.97
N LYS A 24 -11.22 -2.75 12.76
CA LYS A 24 -12.33 -3.50 13.38
C LYS A 24 -13.11 -4.36 12.37
N ASN A 25 -13.45 -3.81 11.21
CA ASN A 25 -14.21 -4.51 10.19
C ASN A 25 -13.39 -5.63 9.52
N GLY A 26 -12.12 -5.36 9.22
CA GLY A 26 -11.19 -6.38 8.71
C GLY A 26 -11.00 -7.54 9.68
N ALA A 27 -10.83 -7.25 10.97
CA ALA A 27 -10.71 -8.25 12.02
C ALA A 27 -12.00 -9.09 12.17
N ILE A 28 -13.19 -8.49 12.03
CA ILE A 28 -14.47 -9.23 12.03
C ILE A 28 -14.54 -10.19 10.84
N ALA A 29 -14.15 -9.76 9.64
CA ALA A 29 -14.10 -10.62 8.46
C ALA A 29 -13.14 -11.81 8.67
N LEU A 30 -11.92 -11.54 9.14
CA LEU A 30 -10.93 -12.55 9.48
C LEU A 30 -11.47 -13.57 10.51
N MET A 31 -12.08 -13.09 11.59
CA MET A 31 -12.64 -13.96 12.62
C MET A 31 -13.82 -14.80 12.11
N THR A 32 -14.60 -14.28 11.16
CA THR A 32 -15.68 -15.01 10.50
C THR A 32 -15.12 -16.18 9.67
N ASP A 33 -14.03 -15.97 8.94
CA ASP A 33 -13.38 -17.01 8.15
C ASP A 33 -12.74 -18.07 9.05
N ILE A 34 -12.07 -17.67 10.13
CA ILE A 34 -11.53 -18.59 11.14
C ILE A 34 -12.66 -19.44 11.75
N LYS A 35 -13.79 -18.84 12.09
CA LYS A 35 -14.95 -19.56 12.65
C LYS A 35 -15.52 -20.57 11.65
N THR A 36 -15.56 -20.21 10.37
CA THR A 36 -16.02 -21.08 9.28
C THR A 36 -15.08 -22.27 9.07
N ILE A 37 -13.78 -22.04 9.15
CA ILE A 37 -12.76 -23.11 9.09
C ILE A 37 -12.85 -24.04 10.31
N GLY A 38 -13.12 -23.48 11.49
CA GLY A 38 -13.23 -24.24 12.73
C GLY A 38 -11.88 -24.74 13.24
N ARG A 39 -11.82 -26.02 13.63
CA ARG A 39 -10.62 -26.65 14.21
C ARG A 39 -9.74 -27.38 13.20
N ASP A 40 -10.06 -27.30 11.90
CA ASP A 40 -9.32 -27.95 10.83
C ASP A 40 -7.95 -27.29 10.65
N GLN A 41 -6.90 -27.94 11.16
CA GLN A 41 -5.53 -27.41 11.13
C GLN A 41 -4.98 -27.28 9.71
N VAL A 42 -5.37 -28.17 8.80
CA VAL A 42 -4.91 -28.14 7.41
C VAL A 42 -5.49 -26.92 6.70
N LYS A 43 -6.78 -26.63 6.93
CA LYS A 43 -7.44 -25.44 6.38
C LYS A 43 -6.95 -24.14 7.03
N LEU A 44 -6.65 -24.12 8.33
CA LEU A 44 -6.05 -22.95 8.97
C LEU A 44 -4.67 -22.61 8.38
N LYS A 45 -3.87 -23.65 8.11
CA LYS A 45 -2.58 -23.50 7.42
C LYS A 45 -2.73 -23.06 5.96
N ALA A 46 -3.73 -23.56 5.25
CA ALA A 46 -4.04 -23.06 3.91
C ALA A 46 -4.47 -21.58 3.96
N PHE A 47 -5.21 -21.19 4.99
CA PHE A 47 -5.67 -19.82 5.17
C PHE A 47 -4.54 -18.84 5.51
N SER A 48 -3.59 -19.21 6.37
CA SER A 48 -2.42 -18.37 6.63
C SER A 48 -1.60 -18.13 5.36
N ARG A 49 -1.43 -19.17 4.52
CA ARG A 49 -0.79 -19.05 3.20
C ARG A 49 -1.59 -18.17 2.25
N TYR A 50 -2.91 -18.31 2.22
CA TYR A 50 -3.79 -17.44 1.45
C TYR A 50 -3.56 -15.97 1.80
N LEU A 51 -3.54 -15.60 3.09
CA LEU A 51 -3.27 -14.22 3.53
C LEU A 51 -1.88 -13.72 3.08
N ILE A 52 -0.85 -14.56 3.19
CA ILE A 52 0.50 -14.22 2.72
C ILE A 52 0.51 -13.99 1.20
N ASP A 53 -0.03 -14.93 0.44
CA ASP A 53 0.08 -14.97 -1.02
C ASP A 53 -0.80 -13.93 -1.70
N THR A 54 -1.90 -13.53 -1.07
CA THR A 54 -2.86 -12.56 -1.64
C THR A 54 -2.71 -11.14 -1.11
N ILE A 55 -2.03 -10.92 0.02
CA ILE A 55 -1.85 -9.58 0.60
C ILE A 55 -0.37 -9.26 0.76
N LEU A 56 0.36 -10.01 1.58
CA LEU A 56 1.71 -9.61 1.99
C LEU A 56 2.72 -9.64 0.83
N LYS A 57 2.75 -10.75 0.08
CA LYS A 57 3.66 -10.89 -1.07
C LYS A 57 3.37 -9.89 -2.17
N PRO A 58 2.11 -9.71 -2.63
CA PRO A 58 1.80 -8.69 -3.64
C PRO A 58 2.24 -7.31 -3.19
N MET A 59 1.94 -6.89 -1.95
CA MET A 59 2.32 -5.57 -1.46
C MET A 59 3.83 -5.39 -1.36
N LYS A 60 4.56 -6.38 -0.83
CA LYS A 60 6.02 -6.32 -0.69
C LYS A 60 6.74 -6.33 -2.04
N LEU A 61 6.41 -7.29 -2.90
CA LEU A 61 7.06 -7.44 -4.21
C LEU A 61 6.69 -6.30 -5.15
N ALA A 62 5.42 -5.87 -5.16
CA ALA A 62 4.98 -4.80 -6.05
C ALA A 62 5.62 -3.45 -5.74
N SER A 63 6.01 -3.21 -4.49
CA SER A 63 6.78 -2.02 -4.11
C SER A 63 8.21 -2.06 -4.67
N MET A 64 8.79 -3.25 -4.84
CA MET A 64 10.19 -3.44 -5.27
C MET A 64 10.35 -3.61 -6.79
N VAL A 65 9.40 -4.28 -7.45
CA VAL A 65 9.51 -4.65 -8.87
C VAL A 65 8.37 -4.09 -9.72
N ASN A 66 8.66 -3.89 -11.00
CA ASN A 66 7.71 -3.29 -11.95
C ASN A 66 6.57 -4.23 -12.39
N SER A 67 6.52 -5.48 -11.93
CA SER A 67 5.49 -6.49 -12.24
C SER A 67 5.55 -7.63 -11.23
N VAL A 68 4.41 -8.15 -10.78
CA VAL A 68 4.36 -9.33 -9.89
C VAL A 68 4.00 -10.56 -10.72
N ALA A 69 4.90 -11.54 -10.78
CA ALA A 69 4.56 -12.86 -11.29
C ALA A 69 3.73 -13.59 -10.23
N LEU A 70 2.40 -13.61 -10.40
CA LEU A 70 1.50 -14.30 -9.48
C LEU A 70 1.44 -15.80 -9.86
N ALA A 71 1.92 -16.66 -8.96
CA ALA A 71 1.67 -18.09 -9.04
C ALA A 71 0.22 -18.41 -8.64
N SER A 72 -0.23 -19.64 -8.87
CA SER A 72 -1.53 -20.12 -8.40
C SER A 72 -1.69 -19.90 -6.89
N THR A 73 -2.56 -18.97 -6.51
CA THR A 73 -2.87 -18.64 -5.11
C THR A 73 -3.78 -19.72 -4.50
N PRO A 74 -3.59 -20.10 -3.22
CA PRO A 74 -4.53 -20.97 -2.52
C PRO A 74 -5.97 -20.45 -2.60
N ALA A 75 -6.96 -21.34 -2.61
CA ALA A 75 -8.36 -20.93 -2.64
C ALA A 75 -8.77 -20.19 -1.35
N SER A 76 -9.60 -19.16 -1.49
CA SER A 76 -10.22 -18.47 -0.36
C SER A 76 -11.03 -19.47 0.48
N PRO A 77 -11.01 -19.37 1.83
CA PRO A 77 -11.88 -20.19 2.68
C PRO A 77 -13.36 -19.83 2.54
N ASN A 78 -13.68 -18.68 1.93
CA ASN A 78 -15.06 -18.28 1.65
C ASN A 78 -15.47 -18.77 0.25
N PRO A 79 -16.45 -19.69 0.14
CA PRO A 79 -16.92 -20.21 -1.16
C PRO A 79 -17.57 -19.13 -2.04
N ASN A 80 -17.99 -18.00 -1.48
CA ASN A 80 -18.56 -16.87 -2.23
C ASN A 80 -17.50 -15.90 -2.79
N ALA A 81 -16.20 -16.14 -2.56
CA ALA A 81 -15.14 -15.26 -3.01
C ALA A 81 -15.12 -15.08 -4.54
N ALA A 82 -15.35 -16.17 -5.29
CA ALA A 82 -15.42 -16.14 -6.75
C ALA A 82 -16.58 -15.30 -7.30
N ASN A 83 -17.65 -15.10 -6.52
CA ASN A 83 -18.87 -14.40 -6.93
C ASN A 83 -18.92 -12.93 -6.47
N SER A 84 -17.99 -12.50 -5.61
CA SER A 84 -18.09 -11.20 -4.91
C SER A 84 -17.30 -10.08 -5.59
N THR A 85 -16.34 -10.39 -6.45
CA THR A 85 -15.54 -9.38 -7.16
C THR A 85 -16.25 -9.02 -8.48
N THR A 86 -17.22 -8.11 -8.41
CA THR A 86 -18.00 -7.64 -9.57
C THR A 86 -17.23 -6.72 -10.51
N GLN A 87 -15.96 -6.39 -10.22
CA GLN A 87 -15.12 -5.62 -11.12
C GLN A 87 -14.25 -6.56 -11.96
N PRO A 88 -14.60 -6.81 -13.23
CA PRO A 88 -13.65 -7.45 -14.13
C PRO A 88 -12.39 -6.59 -14.19
N ALA A 89 -11.22 -7.24 -14.07
CA ALA A 89 -9.93 -6.64 -14.31
C ALA A 89 -9.87 -5.94 -15.68
N GLY A 90 -10.08 -4.63 -15.71
CA GLY A 90 -9.92 -3.75 -16.86
C GLY A 90 -8.45 -3.47 -17.19
N ASP A 91 -8.21 -2.72 -18.26
CA ASP A 91 -6.88 -2.52 -18.86
C ASP A 91 -6.00 -1.57 -18.04
N THR A 92 -5.30 -2.10 -17.04
CA THR A 92 -4.17 -1.39 -16.42
C THR A 92 -2.89 -1.67 -17.18
N GLN A 93 -2.80 -1.20 -18.43
CA GLN A 93 -1.46 -0.99 -18.98
C GLN A 93 -0.74 0.04 -18.11
N PRO A 94 0.58 -0.13 -17.86
CA PRO A 94 1.38 0.96 -17.32
C PRO A 94 1.08 2.20 -18.18
N PRO A 95 0.87 3.37 -17.56
CA PRO A 95 0.58 4.57 -18.33
C PRO A 95 1.70 4.73 -19.36
N ALA A 96 1.34 5.03 -20.61
CA ALA A 96 2.32 5.35 -21.63
C ALA A 96 3.31 6.37 -21.04
N ARG A 97 4.59 6.32 -21.44
CA ARG A 97 5.65 7.17 -20.84
C ARG A 97 5.19 8.64 -20.66
N GLY A 98 4.50 9.20 -21.66
CA GLY A 98 3.93 10.55 -21.60
C GLY A 98 2.85 10.74 -20.52
N GLN A 99 1.97 9.77 -20.29
CA GLN A 99 0.96 9.84 -19.22
C GLN A 99 1.60 9.79 -17.82
N ARG A 100 2.69 9.03 -17.65
CA ARG A 100 3.43 9.02 -16.37
C ARG A 100 4.11 10.37 -16.09
N GLU A 101 4.67 10.98 -17.12
CA GLU A 101 5.28 12.32 -17.03
C GLU A 101 4.21 13.37 -16.70
N ILE A 102 3.05 13.32 -17.35
CA ILE A 102 1.89 14.18 -17.02
C ILE A 102 1.48 14.02 -15.55
N LEU A 103 1.25 12.79 -15.07
CA LEU A 103 0.86 12.55 -13.68
C LEU A 103 1.92 13.06 -12.68
N LYS A 104 3.21 12.98 -13.03
CA LYS A 104 4.30 13.51 -12.19
C LYS A 104 4.19 15.03 -12.11
N ASP A 105 4.03 15.71 -13.24
CA ASP A 105 3.92 17.17 -13.29
C ASP A 105 2.69 17.66 -12.52
N GLU A 106 1.54 16.99 -12.66
CA GLU A 106 0.32 17.29 -11.92
C GLU A 106 0.47 17.11 -10.41
N CYS A 107 1.09 16.02 -9.97
CA CYS A 107 1.34 15.80 -8.55
C CYS A 107 2.41 16.75 -7.99
N LEU A 108 3.40 17.17 -8.79
CA LEU A 108 4.35 18.20 -8.39
C LEU A 108 3.66 19.56 -8.19
N LEU A 109 2.74 19.95 -9.08
CA LEU A 109 1.92 21.15 -8.90
C LEU A 109 1.12 21.06 -7.60
N ARG A 110 0.44 19.93 -7.36
CA ARG A 110 -0.30 19.66 -6.13
C ARG A 110 0.57 19.75 -4.88
N ASP A 111 1.75 19.14 -4.92
CA ASP A 111 2.62 19.00 -3.74
C ASP A 111 3.52 20.23 -3.54
N GLY A 112 3.43 21.25 -4.40
CA GLY A 112 4.22 22.48 -4.33
C GLY A 112 5.70 22.26 -4.67
N PHE A 113 5.96 21.43 -5.68
CA PHE A 113 7.28 21.07 -6.23
C PHE A 113 8.25 20.52 -5.19
N ARG A 114 7.75 19.69 -4.27
CA ARG A 114 8.57 19.12 -3.21
C ARG A 114 8.10 17.74 -2.78
N CYS A 115 8.99 17.02 -2.12
CA CYS A 115 8.64 15.80 -1.41
C CYS A 115 7.61 16.08 -0.31
N ALA A 116 6.51 15.34 -0.29
CA ALA A 116 5.44 15.46 0.69
C ALA A 116 5.88 15.16 2.14
N TYR A 117 6.91 14.33 2.31
CA TYR A 117 7.48 13.98 3.61
C TYR A 117 8.60 14.92 4.04
N SER A 118 9.67 15.06 3.24
CA SER A 118 10.86 15.82 3.67
C SER A 118 10.80 17.32 3.38
N HIS A 119 9.86 17.74 2.53
CA HIS A 119 9.82 19.05 1.88
C HIS A 119 11.06 19.38 1.04
N CYS A 120 11.95 18.43 0.77
CA CYS A 120 13.04 18.61 -0.19
C CYS A 120 12.46 19.01 -1.55
N SER A 121 12.95 20.12 -2.11
CA SER A 121 12.45 20.66 -3.38
C SER A 121 12.86 19.78 -4.54
N ASP A 122 11.99 19.66 -5.54
CA ASP A 122 12.28 18.90 -6.74
C ASP A 122 13.33 19.60 -7.59
N TYR A 123 14.50 18.96 -7.72
CA TYR A 123 15.64 19.52 -8.43
C TYR A 123 15.34 19.80 -9.91
N GLU A 124 14.57 18.93 -10.57
CA GLU A 124 14.23 19.07 -11.99
C GLU A 124 13.32 20.28 -12.25
N SER A 125 12.37 20.54 -11.36
CA SER A 125 11.48 21.69 -11.43
C SER A 125 12.23 23.01 -11.23
N ILE A 126 13.26 23.01 -10.37
CA ILE A 126 14.14 24.17 -10.16
C ILE A 126 14.97 24.46 -11.41
N THR A 127 15.61 23.45 -12.00
CA THR A 127 16.47 23.64 -13.19
C THR A 127 15.69 24.09 -14.41
N LYS A 128 14.40 23.71 -14.52
CA LYS A 128 13.48 24.18 -15.56
C LYS A 128 12.88 25.58 -15.27
N GLY A 129 13.18 26.18 -14.12
CA GLY A 129 12.65 27.50 -13.74
C GLY A 129 11.14 27.50 -13.43
N LEU A 130 10.56 26.33 -13.12
CA LEU A 130 9.13 26.20 -12.81
C LEU A 130 8.80 26.67 -11.38
N PHE A 131 9.81 26.68 -10.52
CA PHE A 131 9.68 27.02 -9.10
C PHE A 131 11.01 27.56 -8.56
N VAL A 132 10.92 28.56 -7.68
CA VAL A 132 12.08 29.07 -6.94
C VAL A 132 11.96 28.60 -5.49
N PRO A 133 12.89 27.77 -4.99
CA PRO A 133 12.82 27.25 -3.64
C PRO A 133 13.09 28.36 -2.62
N PRO A 134 12.41 28.35 -1.46
CA PRO A 134 12.78 29.21 -0.35
C PRO A 134 14.27 29.05 0.01
N ALA A 135 14.90 30.12 0.48
CA ALA A 135 16.31 30.11 0.87
C ALA A 135 16.59 29.01 1.91
N GLY A 136 17.66 28.24 1.71
CA GLY A 136 18.03 27.14 2.61
C GLY A 136 17.16 25.89 2.49
N MET A 137 16.31 25.76 1.47
CA MET A 137 15.65 24.50 1.14
C MET A 137 16.61 23.55 0.44
N PRO A 138 16.80 22.31 0.93
CA PRO A 138 17.52 21.31 0.16
C PRO A 138 16.73 20.97 -1.10
N ALA A 139 17.45 20.65 -2.17
CA ALA A 139 16.89 20.15 -3.41
C ALA A 139 17.44 18.74 -3.69
N GLY A 140 16.65 17.90 -4.34
CA GLY A 140 17.04 16.54 -4.67
C GLY A 140 16.13 15.90 -5.70
N GLY A 141 16.44 14.66 -6.08
CA GLY A 141 15.60 13.89 -6.97
C GLY A 141 14.26 13.55 -6.30
N THR A 142 13.16 13.84 -6.98
CA THR A 142 11.84 13.38 -6.56
C THR A 142 11.20 12.47 -7.59
N HIS A 143 10.32 11.60 -7.09
CA HIS A 143 9.64 10.58 -7.84
C HIS A 143 8.17 10.58 -7.47
N LEU A 144 7.33 10.45 -8.50
CA LEU A 144 5.95 10.04 -8.35
C LEU A 144 5.93 8.59 -7.85
N SER A 145 5.38 8.40 -6.66
CA SER A 145 5.28 7.11 -5.98
C SER A 145 3.83 6.75 -5.77
N HIS A 146 3.53 5.45 -5.82
CA HIS A 146 2.18 4.97 -5.51
C HIS A 146 2.06 4.68 -4.01
N VAL A 147 0.93 5.03 -3.40
CA VAL A 147 0.66 4.70 -1.98
C VAL A 147 0.41 3.19 -1.84
N LEU A 148 -0.49 2.66 -2.68
CA LEU A 148 -0.67 1.24 -2.93
C LEU A 148 0.04 0.85 -4.24
N PRO A 149 0.90 -0.18 -4.25
CA PRO A 149 1.80 -0.45 -5.37
C PRO A 149 1.11 -0.64 -6.73
N LEU A 150 1.66 -0.02 -7.77
CA LEU A 150 1.16 -0.14 -9.15
C LEU A 150 1.16 -1.60 -9.67
N ALA A 151 2.10 -2.43 -9.22
CA ALA A 151 2.20 -3.79 -9.74
C ALA A 151 1.06 -4.71 -9.28
N LEU A 152 0.18 -4.26 -8.35
CA LEU A 152 -1.09 -4.94 -8.02
C LEU A 152 -2.05 -5.05 -9.22
N GLY A 153 -1.89 -4.18 -10.23
CA GLY A 153 -2.68 -4.18 -11.46
C GLY A 153 -1.94 -4.72 -12.68
N LYS A 154 -0.71 -5.21 -12.54
CA LYS A 154 0.12 -5.65 -13.68
C LYS A 154 0.20 -7.16 -13.75
N PHE A 155 -0.52 -7.74 -14.70
CA PHE A 155 -0.60 -9.17 -14.94
C PHE A 155 -0.88 -9.49 -16.40
N ASN A 156 -0.51 -10.69 -16.83
CA ASN A 156 -0.81 -11.20 -18.15
C ASN A 156 -2.28 -11.63 -18.21
N LYS A 157 -3.09 -10.78 -18.82
CA LYS A 157 -4.51 -11.03 -19.02
C LYS A 157 -4.81 -12.26 -19.86
N ALA A 158 -3.93 -12.69 -20.76
CA ALA A 158 -4.16 -13.89 -21.56
C ALA A 158 -4.03 -15.17 -20.72
N ASN A 159 -3.38 -15.08 -19.55
CA ASN A 159 -3.19 -16.18 -18.63
C ASN A 159 -4.36 -16.24 -17.63
N GLN A 160 -5.21 -17.27 -17.76
CA GLN A 160 -6.33 -17.49 -16.85
C GLN A 160 -5.89 -17.59 -15.37
N GLY A 161 -4.75 -18.24 -15.09
CA GLY A 161 -4.25 -18.38 -13.73
C GLY A 161 -3.86 -17.04 -13.10
N GLU A 162 -3.29 -16.13 -13.89
CA GLU A 162 -2.96 -14.78 -13.40
C GLU A 162 -4.21 -13.93 -13.18
N ARG A 163 -5.23 -14.05 -14.05
CA ARG A 163 -6.53 -13.37 -13.84
C ARG A 163 -7.18 -13.79 -12.52
N GLU A 164 -7.20 -15.09 -12.24
CA GLU A 164 -7.74 -15.64 -10.99
C GLU A 164 -6.93 -15.16 -9.77
N ALA A 165 -5.60 -15.17 -9.87
CA ALA A 165 -4.74 -14.71 -8.79
C ALA A 165 -4.97 -13.22 -8.46
N VAL A 166 -5.09 -12.35 -9.46
CA VAL A 166 -5.39 -10.93 -9.27
C VAL A 166 -6.76 -10.74 -8.62
N THR A 167 -7.75 -11.51 -9.07
CA THR A 167 -9.09 -11.48 -8.50
C THR A 167 -9.06 -11.85 -7.02
N ASN A 168 -8.25 -12.85 -6.65
CA ASN A 168 -8.05 -13.25 -5.26
C ASN A 168 -7.30 -12.20 -4.43
N VAL A 169 -6.31 -11.52 -4.99
CA VAL A 169 -5.59 -10.40 -4.35
C VAL A 169 -6.56 -9.28 -4.03
N TRP A 170 -7.31 -8.79 -5.02
CA TRP A 170 -8.26 -7.69 -4.81
C TRP A 170 -9.43 -8.09 -3.91
N TYR A 171 -9.93 -9.32 -4.02
CA TYR A 171 -10.92 -9.85 -3.08
C TYR A 171 -10.41 -9.84 -1.64
N ALA A 172 -9.17 -10.32 -1.40
CA ALA A 172 -8.57 -10.31 -0.07
C ALA A 172 -8.39 -8.88 0.44
N LEU A 173 -7.89 -7.97 -0.41
CA LEU A 173 -7.73 -6.56 -0.05
C LEU A 173 -9.06 -5.93 0.37
N TYR A 174 -10.13 -6.07 -0.40
CA TYR A 174 -11.44 -5.53 -0.01
C TYR A 174 -12.02 -6.20 1.24
N ARG A 175 -11.82 -7.51 1.40
CA ARG A 175 -12.35 -8.25 2.55
C ARG A 175 -11.70 -7.84 3.86
N TYR A 176 -10.38 -7.70 3.88
CA TYR A 176 -9.62 -7.44 5.12
C TYR A 176 -9.27 -5.96 5.32
N PHE A 177 -9.26 -5.17 4.25
CA PHE A 177 -9.08 -3.71 4.26
C PHE A 177 -10.28 -3.04 3.56
N PRO A 178 -11.49 -3.13 4.15
CA PRO A 178 -12.73 -2.70 3.50
C PRO A 178 -12.80 -1.20 3.16
N GLY A 179 -11.94 -0.36 3.76
CA GLY A 179 -11.80 1.04 3.36
C GLY A 179 -11.28 1.24 1.93
N LEU A 180 -10.72 0.19 1.31
CA LEU A 180 -10.30 0.21 -0.10
C LEU A 180 -11.45 -0.06 -1.07
N GLU A 181 -12.52 -0.69 -0.60
CA GLU A 181 -13.64 -1.04 -1.46
C GLU A 181 -14.30 0.24 -2.01
N ARG A 182 -14.49 0.30 -3.34
CA ARG A 182 -15.01 1.46 -4.09
C ARG A 182 -14.03 2.63 -4.29
N GLU A 183 -12.96 2.72 -3.50
CA GLU A 183 -11.97 3.79 -3.62
C GLU A 183 -10.88 3.46 -4.65
N ILE A 184 -10.51 2.19 -4.78
CA ILE A 184 -9.46 1.75 -5.69
C ILE A 184 -9.69 0.33 -6.17
N GLY A 185 -9.28 0.05 -7.40
CA GLY A 185 -9.30 -1.28 -7.99
C GLY A 185 -8.12 -1.50 -8.93
N PRO A 186 -8.07 -2.67 -9.61
CA PRO A 186 -6.96 -3.01 -10.49
C PRO A 186 -6.69 -1.93 -11.54
N ASP A 187 -7.73 -1.23 -12.00
CA ASP A 187 -7.70 -0.33 -13.16
C ASP A 187 -7.54 1.14 -12.80
N SER A 188 -7.69 1.48 -11.51
CA SER A 188 -7.63 2.86 -11.01
C SER A 188 -6.36 3.16 -10.24
N LEU A 189 -5.34 2.28 -10.28
CA LEU A 189 -4.08 2.47 -9.55
C LEU A 189 -3.34 3.78 -9.89
N ASN A 190 -3.54 4.34 -11.09
CA ASN A 190 -2.91 5.61 -11.53
C ASN A 190 -3.73 6.87 -11.22
N GLN A 191 -4.68 6.81 -10.28
CA GLN A 191 -5.41 7.99 -9.82
C GLN A 191 -4.58 8.86 -8.87
N HIS A 192 -4.76 10.18 -8.88
CA HIS A 192 -4.02 11.12 -8.03
C HIS A 192 -4.11 10.79 -6.53
N GLN A 193 -5.23 10.24 -6.08
CA GLN A 193 -5.46 9.79 -4.71
C GLN A 193 -4.54 8.62 -4.31
N ASN A 194 -3.96 7.89 -5.26
CA ASN A 194 -2.98 6.84 -5.00
C ASN A 194 -1.54 7.29 -5.30
N LEU A 195 -1.31 8.58 -5.57
CA LEU A 195 -0.02 9.09 -6.03
C LEU A 195 0.53 10.17 -5.09
N ILE A 196 1.80 10.06 -4.72
CA ILE A 196 2.50 10.99 -3.82
C ILE A 196 3.92 11.28 -4.32
N THR A 197 4.37 12.53 -4.16
CA THR A 197 5.74 12.91 -4.50
C THR A 197 6.69 12.61 -3.34
N PHE A 198 7.64 11.70 -3.56
CA PHE A 198 8.70 11.38 -2.61
C PHE A 198 10.08 11.70 -3.14
N HIS A 199 10.97 12.14 -2.23
CA HIS A 199 12.40 12.17 -2.49
C HIS A 199 12.93 10.73 -2.67
N THR A 200 13.99 10.54 -3.47
CA THR A 200 14.55 9.22 -3.79
C THR A 200 14.72 8.29 -2.58
N GLY A 201 15.43 8.73 -1.54
CA GLY A 201 15.62 7.91 -0.33
C GLY A 201 14.33 7.66 0.47
N VAL A 202 13.39 8.62 0.47
CA VAL A 202 12.10 8.46 1.18
C VAL A 202 11.23 7.41 0.48
N ARG A 203 11.27 7.39 -0.86
CA ARG A 203 10.58 6.37 -1.66
C ARG A 203 11.13 4.98 -1.35
N GLU A 204 12.44 4.84 -1.23
CA GLU A 204 13.09 3.57 -0.89
C GLU A 204 12.64 3.09 0.50
N ASP A 205 12.76 3.94 1.52
CA ASP A 205 12.29 3.62 2.88
C ASP A 205 10.80 3.24 2.92
N TYR A 206 9.97 3.92 2.12
CA TYR A 206 8.52 3.64 2.02
C TYR A 206 8.25 2.31 1.32
N TYR A 207 8.90 2.03 0.19
CA TYR A 207 8.71 0.79 -0.58
C TYR A 207 9.26 -0.46 0.13
N ASP A 208 10.29 -0.30 0.95
CA ASP A 208 10.81 -1.36 1.82
C ASP A 208 9.95 -1.57 3.08
N HIS A 209 8.85 -0.81 3.22
CA HIS A 209 7.93 -0.85 4.36
C HIS A 209 8.62 -0.49 5.70
N TRP A 210 9.76 0.21 5.64
CA TRP A 210 10.44 0.76 6.81
C TRP A 210 9.80 2.06 7.28
N LEU A 211 9.27 2.83 6.33
CA LEU A 211 8.51 4.04 6.57
C LEU A 211 7.04 3.81 6.22
N ALA A 212 6.14 4.17 7.14
CA ALA A 212 4.70 4.15 6.90
C ALA A 212 4.02 5.37 7.53
N PHE A 213 2.80 5.64 7.08
CA PHE A 213 2.01 6.78 7.54
C PHE A 213 0.66 6.29 8.04
N SER A 214 0.32 6.61 9.28
CA SER A 214 -0.96 6.21 9.88
C SER A 214 -1.88 7.43 9.96
N PRO A 215 -3.06 7.44 9.31
CA PRO A 215 -3.98 8.57 9.42
C PRO A 215 -4.39 8.86 10.87
N ILE A 216 -4.38 10.12 11.27
CA ILE A 216 -4.79 10.53 12.61
C ILE A 216 -6.31 10.74 12.63
N GLU A 217 -6.98 10.00 13.52
CA GLU A 217 -8.44 10.08 13.68
C GLU A 217 -8.92 11.52 13.93
N GLY A 218 -9.96 11.94 13.19
CA GLY A 218 -10.52 13.29 13.26
C GLY A 218 -9.63 14.41 12.72
N LYS A 219 -8.44 14.12 12.16
CA LYS A 219 -7.55 15.14 11.58
C LYS A 219 -7.34 14.92 10.09
N ILE A 220 -7.96 15.79 9.30
CA ILE A 220 -7.87 15.77 7.84
C ILE A 220 -6.41 15.96 7.38
N ASN A 221 -5.95 15.09 6.47
CA ASN A 221 -4.63 15.14 5.82
C ASN A 221 -3.42 15.11 6.78
N LYS A 222 -3.58 14.57 7.99
CA LYS A 222 -2.51 14.44 8.99
C LYS A 222 -2.25 12.98 9.32
N TYR A 223 -0.99 12.61 9.31
CA TYR A 223 -0.56 11.23 9.48
C TYR A 223 0.58 11.12 10.48
N GLU A 224 0.49 10.18 11.41
CA GLU A 224 1.64 9.82 12.24
C GLU A 224 2.70 9.15 11.38
N ILE A 225 3.95 9.59 11.55
CA ILE A 225 5.10 8.99 10.87
C ILE A 225 5.52 7.75 11.66
N LYS A 226 5.64 6.61 10.99
CA LYS A 226 5.97 5.33 11.60
C LYS A 226 7.27 4.82 11.00
N ASN A 227 8.29 4.77 11.85
CA ASN A 227 9.55 4.12 11.56
C ASN A 227 9.49 2.70 12.10
N LEU A 228 9.47 1.72 11.20
CA LEU A 228 9.40 0.29 11.51
C LEU A 228 10.78 -0.39 11.49
N GLN A 229 11.80 0.23 10.88
CA GLN A 229 13.17 -0.29 10.87
C GLN A 229 13.91 -0.04 12.21
N GLY A 230 13.50 0.98 12.96
CA GLY A 230 14.10 1.39 14.23
C GLY A 230 15.39 2.21 14.11
N ALA A 231 16.07 2.17 12.97
CA ALA A 231 17.20 3.04 12.65
C ALA A 231 16.73 4.42 12.14
N PRO A 232 17.44 5.53 12.43
CA PRO A 232 17.10 6.83 11.86
C PRO A 232 17.19 6.85 10.33
N PHE A 233 16.20 7.43 9.65
CA PHE A 233 16.24 7.63 8.20
C PHE A 233 17.30 8.67 7.81
N ALA A 234 17.91 8.50 6.64
CA ALA A 234 18.88 9.47 6.11
C ALA A 234 18.23 10.82 5.77
N VAL A 235 16.98 10.78 5.30
CA VAL A 235 16.20 11.97 4.93
C VAL A 235 15.10 12.14 5.96
N ASN A 236 15.20 13.23 6.73
CA ASN A 236 14.22 13.52 7.77
C ASN A 236 13.35 14.74 7.41
N PRO A 237 12.09 14.74 7.85
CA PRO A 237 11.20 15.89 7.74
C PRO A 237 11.74 17.07 8.54
N ARG A 238 11.26 18.27 8.17
CA ARG A 238 11.59 19.52 8.86
C ARG A 238 10.89 19.60 10.21
N GLN A 239 11.43 20.43 11.10
CA GLN A 239 10.81 20.72 12.39
C GLN A 239 9.34 21.17 12.19
N GLY A 240 8.42 20.60 12.98
CA GLY A 240 6.97 20.81 12.83
C GLY A 240 6.25 19.88 11.84
N HIS A 241 7.02 19.10 11.05
CA HIS A 241 6.53 18.01 10.20
C HIS A 241 7.17 16.67 10.58
N ARG A 242 7.98 16.65 11.66
CA ARG A 242 8.70 15.46 12.16
C ARG A 242 7.81 14.53 12.95
N GLU A 243 6.89 15.11 13.68
CA GLU A 243 5.98 14.40 14.56
C GLU A 243 4.77 13.87 13.76
N VAL A 244 4.35 14.63 12.75
CA VAL A 244 3.17 14.37 11.93
C VAL A 244 3.44 14.84 10.50
N MET A 245 3.24 13.97 9.52
CA MET A 245 3.22 14.36 8.11
C MET A 245 1.88 15.05 7.82
N MET A 246 1.93 16.27 7.28
CA MET A 246 0.76 17.01 6.82
C MET A 246 0.76 17.14 5.29
N LEU A 247 -0.27 16.61 4.64
CA LEU A 247 -0.44 16.83 3.21
C LEU A 247 -1.16 18.16 2.96
N VAL A 248 -0.57 18.99 2.10
CA VAL A 248 -1.08 20.32 1.74
C VAL A 248 -1.13 20.39 0.23
N SER A 249 -2.30 20.72 -0.32
CA SER A 249 -2.44 20.97 -1.75
C SER A 249 -2.12 22.42 -2.07
N PHE A 250 -1.19 22.60 -3.00
CA PHE A 250 -0.84 23.89 -3.64
C PHE A 250 -1.67 24.11 -4.91
N ASP A 251 -2.29 23.05 -5.42
CA ASP A 251 -3.16 23.08 -6.58
C ASP A 251 -4.36 22.14 -6.38
N ASN A 252 -5.52 22.73 -6.08
CA ASN A 252 -6.74 21.99 -5.74
C ASN A 252 -7.40 21.29 -6.93
N ARG A 253 -6.85 21.42 -8.16
CA ARG A 253 -7.32 20.65 -9.32
C ARG A 253 -7.00 19.16 -9.18
N TYR A 254 -5.98 18.82 -8.41
CA TYR A 254 -5.52 17.45 -8.22
C TYR A 254 -5.74 17.06 -6.75
N PRO A 255 -6.51 15.99 -6.47
CA PRO A 255 -6.81 15.60 -5.11
C PRO A 255 -5.56 15.08 -4.38
N LEU A 256 -5.53 15.28 -3.07
CA LEU A 256 -4.53 14.69 -2.20
C LEU A 256 -4.73 13.17 -2.11
N PRO A 257 -3.68 12.42 -1.72
CA PRO A 257 -3.81 10.99 -1.50
C PRO A 257 -4.91 10.62 -0.50
N GLU A 258 -5.63 9.53 -0.77
CA GLU A 258 -6.72 9.04 0.07
C GLU A 258 -6.18 8.43 1.38
N PRO A 259 -6.62 8.90 2.56
CA PRO A 259 -6.23 8.35 3.85
C PRO A 259 -6.33 6.82 3.98
N GLU A 260 -7.37 6.18 3.43
CA GLU A 260 -7.53 4.73 3.51
C GLU A 260 -6.38 3.95 2.86
N PHE A 261 -5.74 4.51 1.82
CA PHE A 261 -4.61 3.85 1.15
C PHE A 261 -3.38 3.80 2.06
N PHE A 262 -3.12 4.89 2.79
CA PHE A 262 -2.05 4.92 3.79
C PHE A 262 -2.35 3.99 4.96
N ARG A 263 -3.60 3.92 5.41
CA ARG A 263 -3.99 3.00 6.50
C ARG A 263 -3.74 1.55 6.10
N ALA A 264 -4.20 1.13 4.92
CA ALA A 264 -3.95 -0.22 4.43
C ALA A 264 -2.45 -0.52 4.29
N HIS A 265 -1.67 0.39 3.70
CA HIS A 265 -0.21 0.25 3.61
C HIS A 265 0.44 0.10 5.00
N TYR A 266 0.07 0.95 5.96
CA TYR A 266 0.61 0.91 7.32
C TYR A 266 0.26 -0.39 8.07
N GLU A 267 -0.99 -0.83 7.99
CA GLU A 267 -1.43 -2.10 8.61
C GLU A 267 -0.64 -3.28 8.03
N ILE A 268 -0.43 -3.31 6.70
CA ILE A 268 0.36 -4.34 6.02
C ILE A 268 1.84 -4.26 6.39
N ALA A 269 2.43 -3.06 6.42
CA ALA A 269 3.81 -2.84 6.83
C ALA A 269 4.07 -3.37 8.26
N LYS A 270 3.14 -3.13 9.19
CA LYS A 270 3.21 -3.69 10.54
C LYS A 270 3.11 -5.21 10.58
N ILE A 271 2.27 -5.80 9.74
CA ILE A 271 2.14 -7.26 9.66
C ILE A 271 3.45 -7.85 9.12
N LEU A 272 4.03 -7.26 8.07
CA LEU A 272 5.32 -7.68 7.51
C LEU A 272 6.43 -7.64 8.58
N ASP A 273 6.55 -6.50 9.28
CA ASP A 273 7.51 -6.31 10.38
C ASP A 273 7.34 -7.36 11.49
N ALA A 274 6.12 -7.49 12.02
CA ALA A 274 5.83 -8.42 13.13
C ALA A 274 5.96 -9.90 12.74
N THR A 275 5.85 -10.25 11.45
CA THR A 275 6.00 -11.64 10.97
C THR A 275 7.38 -11.95 10.41
N GLY A 276 8.25 -10.95 10.24
CA GLY A 276 9.57 -11.08 9.63
C GLY A 276 9.52 -11.48 8.16
N LEU A 277 8.42 -11.15 7.46
CA LEU A 277 8.17 -11.54 6.06
C LEU A 277 8.62 -10.51 5.03
#